data_AF-A0A1N7CFH4-F1
#
_entry.id   AF-A0A1N7CFH4-F1
#
_cell.length_a   1.000
_cell.length_b   1.000
_cell.length_c   1.000
_cell.angle_alpha   90.00
_cell.angle_beta   90.00
_cell.angle_gamma   90.00
#
_symmetry.space_group_name_H-M   'P 1'
#
loop_
_entity.id
_entity.type
_entity.pdbx_description
1 polymer ?
#
loop_
_entity_poly.entity_id
_entity_poly.type
_entity_poly.pdbx_seq_one_letter_code
_entity_poly.pdbx_strand_id
1 'polypeptide(L)' 'MSRITQFFRNVRSEMSKVSWPKRKELTTYTITVVTTVIFLALFFSVVDLGISTLLRWVLAL' A
#
# COMPACT_ATOMS: atom_id res chain seq x y z
N MET A 1 10.79 -5.43 -40.96
CA MET A 1 9.63 -5.40 -40.03
C MET A 1 9.34 -6.69 -39.26
N SER A 2 10.06 -7.81 -39.42
CA SER A 2 9.75 -9.08 -38.71
C SER A 2 10.36 -9.22 -37.31
N ARG A 3 11.46 -8.52 -37.00
CA ARG A 3 12.17 -8.68 -35.71
C ARG A 3 11.37 -8.14 -34.52
N ILE A 4 10.66 -7.02 -34.70
CA ILE A 4 9.90 -6.35 -33.63
C ILE A 4 8.68 -7.19 -33.24
N THR A 5 7.93 -7.72 -34.21
CA THR A 5 6.78 -8.60 -33.95
C THR A 5 7.19 -9.90 -33.26
N GLN A 6 8.36 -10.44 -33.62
CA GLN A 6 8.90 -11.64 -32.97
C GLN A 6 9.37 -11.35 -31.52
N PHE A 7 9.95 -10.18 -31.28
CA PHE A 7 10.30 -9.71 -29.94
C PHE A 7 9.07 -9.58 -29.02
N PHE A 8 8.01 -8.91 -29.46
CA PHE A 8 6.76 -8.80 -28.68
C PHE A 8 6.10 -10.15 -28.42
N ARG A 9 6.20 -11.09 -29.36
CA ARG A 9 5.69 -12.47 -29.17
C ARG A 9 6.50 -13.22 -28.10
N ASN A 10 7.82 -13.07 -28.09
CA ASN A 10 8.68 -13.65 -27.05
C ASN A 10 8.42 -13.01 -25.68
N VAL A 11 8.26 -11.69 -25.60
CA VAL A 11 7.93 -10.98 -24.35
C VAL A 11 6.58 -11.43 -23.79
N ARG A 12 5.55 -11.55 -24.64
CA ARG A 12 4.24 -12.07 -24.21
C ARG A 12 4.34 -13.51 -23.71
N SER A 13 5.15 -14.34 -24.36
CA SER A 13 5.41 -15.72 -23.92
C SER A 13 6.09 -15.75 -22.55
N GLU A 14 7.07 -14.88 -22.30
CA GLU A 14 7.76 -14.82 -21.01
C GLU A 14 6.86 -14.26 -19.90
N MET A 15 6.06 -13.24 -20.20
CA MET A 15 5.07 -12.71 -19.27
C MET A 15 3.98 -13.72 -18.90
N SER A 16 3.67 -14.69 -19.76
CA SER A 16 2.74 -15.78 -19.42
C SER A 16 3.30 -16.78 -18.42
N LYS A 17 4.64 -16.87 -18.28
CA LYS A 17 5.32 -17.69 -17.27
C LYS A 17 5.41 -16.99 -15.92
N VAL A 18 5.20 -15.67 -15.88
CA VAL A 18 5.14 -14.93 -14.62
C VAL A 18 3.86 -15.35 -13.90
N SER A 19 4.04 -15.95 -12.72
CA SER A 19 2.94 -16.34 -11.85
C SER A 19 2.23 -15.09 -11.33
N TRP A 20 1.18 -14.68 -12.04
CA TRP A 20 0.36 -13.57 -11.56
C TRP A 20 -0.41 -14.01 -10.31
N PRO A 21 -0.39 -13.19 -9.25
CA PRO A 21 -1.07 -13.51 -8.00
C PRO A 21 -2.57 -13.72 -8.23
N LYS A 22 -3.15 -14.68 -7.52
CA LYS A 22 -4.59 -14.94 -7.60
C LYS A 22 -5.34 -13.76 -6.97
N ARG A 23 -6.53 -13.42 -7.50
CA ARG A 23 -7.37 -12.33 -6.99
C ARG A 23 -7.59 -12.39 -5.47
N LYS A 24 -7.67 -13.60 -4.90
CA LYS A 24 -7.80 -13.81 -3.45
C LYS A 24 -6.60 -13.30 -2.65
N GLU A 25 -5.38 -13.58 -3.10
CA GLU A 25 -4.15 -13.12 -2.43
C GLU A 25 -4.03 -11.60 -2.46
N LEU A 26 -4.37 -11.00 -3.60
CA LEU A 26 -4.40 -9.54 -3.75
C LEU A 26 -5.37 -8.88 -2.77
N THR A 27 -6.56 -9.46 -2.60
CA THR A 27 -7.53 -8.95 -1.62
C THR A 27 -6.99 -9.07 -0.19
N THR A 28 -6.39 -10.20 0.17
CA THR A 28 -5.77 -10.36 1.50
C THR A 28 -4.69 -9.33 1.74
N TYR A 29 -3.77 -9.11 0.79
CA TYR A 29 -2.72 -8.11 0.94
C TYR A 29 -3.25 -6.69 1.07
N THR A 30 -4.25 -6.32 0.26
CA THR A 30 -4.90 -5.01 0.37
C THR A 30 -5.57 -4.82 1.71
N ILE A 31 -6.28 -5.85 2.23
CA ILE A 31 -6.91 -5.78 3.55
C ILE A 31 -5.84 -5.57 4.62
N THR A 32 -4.75 -6.34 4.61
CA THR A 32 -3.66 -6.18 5.57
C THR A 32 -3.11 -4.77 5.57
N VAL A 33 -2.82 -4.20 4.39
CA VAL A 33 -2.31 -2.82 4.27
C VAL A 33 -3.32 -1.79 4.76
N VAL A 34 -4.60 -1.94 4.41
CA VAL A 34 -5.64 -1.02 4.88
C VAL A 34 -5.78 -1.07 6.40
N THR A 35 -5.75 -2.27 7.00
CA THR A 35 -5.82 -2.42 8.45
C THR A 35 -4.63 -1.76 9.16
N THR A 36 -3.40 -1.93 8.65
CA THR A 36 -2.22 -1.31 9.26
C THR A 36 -2.25 0.21 9.15
N VAL A 37 -2.68 0.75 8.02
CA VAL A 37 -2.83 2.20 7.82
C VAL A 37 -3.88 2.79 8.77
N ILE A 38 -5.05 2.14 8.89
CA ILE A 38 -6.10 2.60 9.81
C ILE A 38 -5.61 2.58 11.26
N PHE A 39 -4.90 1.53 11.66
CA PHE A 39 -4.33 1.44 13.00
C PHE A 39 -3.35 2.58 13.30
N LEU A 40 -2.41 2.85 12.39
CA LEU A 40 -1.46 3.94 12.54
C LEU A 40 -2.15 5.31 12.52
N ALA A 41 -3.15 5.52 11.66
CA ALA A 41 -3.90 6.76 11.60
C ALA A 41 -4.63 7.06 12.92
N LEU A 42 -5.26 6.05 13.53
CA LEU A 42 -5.88 6.17 14.86
C LEU A 42 -4.85 6.50 15.93
N PHE A 43 -3.70 5.80 15.93
CA PHE A 43 -2.63 6.06 16.88
C PHE A 43 -2.13 7.50 16.79
N PHE A 44 -1.79 7.98 15.59
CA PHE A 44 -1.34 9.36 15.40
C PHE A 44 -2.42 10.37 15.79
N SER A 45 -3.68 10.12 15.45
CA SER A 45 -4.78 11.00 15.85
C SER A 45 -4.89 11.16 17.37
N VAL A 46 -4.75 10.07 18.12
CA VAL A 46 -4.76 10.12 19.60
C VAL A 46 -3.54 10.87 20.12
N VAL A 47 -2.36 10.60 19.57
CA VAL A 47 -1.11 11.26 19.99
C VAL A 47 -1.16 12.77 19.70
N ASP A 48 -1.62 13.19 18.54
CA ASP A 48 -1.74 14.59 18.15
C ASP A 48 -2.72 15.34 19.07
N LEU A 49 -3.85 14.72 19.39
CA LEU A 49 -4.83 15.29 20.34
C LEU A 49 -4.27 15.36 21.77
N GLY A 50 -3.54 14.34 22.20
CA GLY A 50 -2.88 14.32 23.51
C GLY A 50 -1.81 15.41 23.62
N ILE A 51 -0.92 15.51 22.64
CA ILE A 51 0.15 16.50 22.60
C ILE A 51 -0.43 17.92 22.48
N SER A 52 -1.39 18.14 21.57
CA SER A 52 -1.99 19.47 21.38
C SER A 52 -2.73 19.96 22.63
N THR A 53 -3.40 19.05 23.35
CA THR A 53 -4.04 19.36 24.63
C THR A 53 -2.96 19.70 25.68
N LEU A 54 -1.95 18.86 25.86
CA LEU A 54 -0.85 19.11 26.81
C LEU A 54 -0.13 20.44 26.53
N LEU A 55 0.17 20.74 25.27
CA LEU A 55 0.80 22.01 24.87
C LEU A 55 -0.10 23.21 25.18
N ARG A 56 -1.42 23.12 24.96
CA ARG A 56 -2.36 24.18 25.34
C ARG A 56 -2.38 24.41 26.86
N TRP A 57 -2.37 23.34 27.65
CA TRP A 57 -2.30 23.45 29.12
C TRP A 57 -1.00 24.13 29.58
N VAL A 58 0.14 23.77 28.99
CA VAL A 58 1.44 24.37 29.33
C VAL A 58 1.55 25.83 28.89
N LEU A 59 1.02 26.18 27.71
CA LEU A 59 1.04 27.57 27.22
C LEU A 59 0.00 28.48 27.91
N ALA A 60 -1.04 27.90 28.50
CA ALA A 60 -2.04 28.63 29.27
C ALA A 60 -1.64 28.85 30.74
N LEU A 61 -0.55 28.20 31.19
CA LEU A 61 0.09 28.42 32.49
C LEU A 61 0.98 29.67 32.43
#